data_AF-A0AAW4ZFL7-F1
#
_entry.id   AF-A0AAW4ZFL7-F1
#
_cell.length_a   1.000
_cell.length_b   1.000
_cell.length_c   1.000
_cell.angle_alpha   90.00
_cell.angle_beta   90.00
_cell.angle_gamma   90.00
#
_symmetry.space_group_name_H-M   'P 1'
#
loop_
_entity.id
_entity.type
_entity.pdbx_description
1 polymer ?
#
loop_
_entity_poly.entity_id
_entity_poly.type
_entity_poly.pdbx_seq_one_letter_code
_entity_poly.pdbx_strand_id
1 'polypeptide(L)'
;DTYKHVNDVCLQMGVRLITLKSKYDFVSLAVHKKRFPSTNARFCTSELKMKPMIDYVLSLKESCIIIQGIRAGESTARAAMEEECMYFKSYFQPNKKGRTENYRSKDVKEWCSQFDASVLRPIFKWSAQQVIDCILDAGQKPNPLYYRGFSRVGCFPCIMCRHKEIELIAKNDPEMCQRLIQAEKNVGHSFFPPSYIPQRFCKNKQYPYVEEVLEYVKEHTPDMFEPEGGYACMSMFHGLCE
;
A
#
# COMPACT_ATOMS: atom_id res chain seq x y z
N ASP A 1 11.81 -10.62 -0.03
CA ASP A 1 11.49 -10.57 -1.48
C ASP A 1 11.30 -9.18 -2.05
N THR A 2 10.33 -8.39 -1.61
CA THR A 2 10.09 -7.05 -2.20
C THR A 2 11.31 -6.13 -2.18
N TYR A 3 12.05 -6.05 -1.07
CA TYR A 3 13.25 -5.21 -1.00
C TYR A 3 14.35 -5.67 -1.96
N LYS A 4 14.55 -6.98 -2.07
CA LYS A 4 15.51 -7.56 -3.02
C LYS A 4 15.10 -7.24 -4.46
N HIS A 5 13.83 -7.45 -4.79
CA HIS A 5 13.28 -7.13 -6.11
C HIS A 5 13.47 -5.64 -6.49
N VAL A 6 13.22 -4.71 -5.56
CA VAL A 6 13.45 -3.27 -5.80
C VAL A 6 14.93 -2.98 -6.07
N ASN A 7 15.85 -3.52 -5.27
CA ASN A 7 17.28 -3.33 -5.48
C ASN A 7 17.73 -3.90 -6.84
N ASP A 8 17.30 -5.11 -7.18
CA ASP A 8 17.67 -5.80 -8.41
C ASP A 8 17.17 -5.01 -9.64
N VAL A 9 15.92 -4.54 -9.64
CA VAL A 9 15.36 -3.73 -10.72
C VAL A 9 16.10 -2.40 -10.85
N CYS A 10 16.38 -1.71 -9.75
CA CYS A 10 17.10 -0.44 -9.80
C CYS A 10 18.52 -0.61 -10.36
N LEU A 11 19.22 -1.70 -9.98
CA LEU A 11 20.54 -2.03 -10.50
C LEU A 11 20.49 -2.34 -12.00
N GLN A 12 19.53 -3.15 -12.45
CA GLN A 12 19.38 -3.50 -13.86
C GLN A 12 19.04 -2.30 -14.76
N MET A 13 18.20 -1.39 -14.27
CA MET A 13 17.80 -0.19 -15.00
C MET A 13 18.82 0.96 -14.89
N GLY A 14 19.88 0.80 -14.08
CA GLY A 14 20.88 1.85 -13.85
C GLY A 14 20.31 3.09 -13.15
N VAL A 15 19.24 2.95 -12.37
CA VAL A 15 18.56 4.06 -11.68
C VAL A 15 19.02 4.16 -10.23
N ARG A 16 19.23 5.40 -9.77
CA ARG A 16 19.62 5.65 -8.37
C ARG A 16 18.44 5.40 -7.43
N LEU A 17 18.61 4.45 -6.52
CA LEU A 17 17.64 4.20 -5.45
C LEU A 17 17.91 5.11 -4.24
N ILE A 18 16.92 5.94 -3.88
CA ILE A 18 16.92 6.70 -2.62
C ILE A 18 15.84 6.11 -1.71
N THR A 19 16.24 5.69 -0.51
CA THR A 19 15.31 5.16 0.48
C THR A 19 14.97 6.21 1.51
N LEU A 20 13.70 6.66 1.50
CA LEU A 20 13.17 7.57 2.51
C LEU A 20 12.59 6.77 3.66
N LYS A 21 12.96 7.10 4.91
CA LYS A 21 12.43 6.48 6.12
C LYS A 21 11.83 7.53 7.03
N SER A 22 10.67 7.19 7.61
CA SER A 22 10.05 8.00 8.66
C SER A 22 10.76 7.79 9.99
N LYS A 23 10.49 8.68 10.95
CA LYS A 23 10.92 8.53 12.36
C LYS A 23 10.43 7.23 12.99
N TYR A 24 9.25 6.76 12.56
CA TYR A 24 8.61 5.55 13.08
C TYR A 24 8.62 4.45 12.04
N ASP A 25 8.71 3.20 12.49
CA ASP A 25 8.28 2.03 11.73
C ASP A 25 6.76 1.79 11.92
N PHE A 26 6.20 0.80 11.24
CA PHE A 26 4.77 0.52 11.35
C PHE A 26 4.30 0.16 12.76
N VAL A 27 5.04 -0.70 13.46
CA VAL A 27 4.67 -1.18 14.80
C VAL A 27 4.92 -0.11 15.84
N SER A 28 6.08 0.57 15.80
CA SER A 28 6.35 1.69 16.70
C SER A 28 5.39 2.85 16.51
N LEU A 29 4.94 3.11 15.27
CA LEU A 29 3.87 4.07 15.02
C LEU A 29 2.53 3.63 15.60
N ALA A 30 2.18 2.35 15.48
CA ALA A 30 0.96 1.80 16.07
C ALA A 30 0.98 1.88 17.61
N VAL A 31 2.13 1.58 18.23
CA VAL A 31 2.36 1.75 19.68
C VAL A 31 2.22 3.22 20.08
N HIS A 32 2.87 4.13 19.36
CA HIS A 32 2.77 5.57 19.62
C HIS A 32 1.32 6.09 19.48
N LYS A 33 0.55 5.57 18.52
CA LYS A 33 -0.87 5.92 18.33
C LYS A 33 -1.82 5.13 19.23
N LYS A 34 -1.31 4.15 20.00
CA LYS A 34 -2.08 3.21 20.85
C LYS A 34 -3.17 2.45 20.09
N ARG A 35 -2.98 2.22 18.79
CA ARG A 35 -3.91 1.47 17.94
C ARG A 35 -3.27 1.18 16.59
N PHE A 36 -3.79 0.17 15.89
CA PHE A 36 -3.49 -0.04 14.48
C PHE A 36 -4.25 0.96 13.58
N PRO A 37 -3.75 1.20 12.34
CA PRO A 37 -4.50 1.97 11.35
C PRO A 37 -5.83 1.28 11.01
N SER A 38 -6.76 2.04 10.46
CA SER A 38 -8.03 1.51 9.95
C SER A 38 -8.33 2.06 8.57
N THR A 39 -9.33 1.49 7.89
CA THR A 39 -9.79 1.97 6.58
C THR A 39 -10.12 3.47 6.60
N ASN A 40 -10.69 3.96 7.71
CA ASN A 40 -11.08 5.35 7.91
C ASN A 40 -9.95 6.23 8.46
N ALA A 41 -8.97 5.65 9.16
CA ALA A 41 -7.87 6.37 9.79
C ALA A 41 -6.52 5.77 9.40
N ARG A 42 -6.09 6.08 8.16
CA ARG A 42 -4.87 5.57 7.52
C ARG A 42 -3.62 6.38 7.88
N PHE A 43 -3.35 6.53 9.16
CA PHE A 43 -2.18 7.31 9.62
C PHE A 43 -0.84 6.72 9.14
N CYS A 44 -0.80 5.42 8.82
CA CYS A 44 0.37 4.80 8.18
C CYS A 44 0.69 5.41 6.81
N THR A 45 -0.32 5.86 6.06
CA THR A 45 -0.10 6.52 4.76
C THR A 45 0.44 7.92 4.96
N SER A 46 -0.12 8.69 5.89
CA SER A 46 0.36 10.05 6.16
C SER A 46 1.79 10.04 6.73
N GLU A 47 2.05 9.24 7.77
CA GLU A 47 3.30 9.29 8.54
C GLU A 47 4.46 8.54 7.88
N LEU A 48 4.19 7.42 7.20
CA LEU A 48 5.24 6.55 6.66
C LEU A 48 5.48 6.76 5.16
N LYS A 49 4.56 7.44 4.45
CA LYS A 49 4.67 7.65 3.00
C LYS A 49 4.65 9.13 2.62
N MET A 50 3.58 9.84 2.97
CA MET A 50 3.40 11.23 2.54
C MET A 50 4.43 12.17 3.17
N LYS A 51 4.58 12.16 4.50
CA LYS A 51 5.51 13.07 5.19
C LYS A 51 6.97 12.90 4.74
N PRO A 52 7.54 11.67 4.69
CA PRO A 52 8.90 11.49 4.20
C PRO A 52 9.09 11.98 2.76
N MET A 53 8.09 11.79 1.88
CA MET A 53 8.15 12.28 0.51
C MET A 53 8.08 13.81 0.44
N ILE A 54 7.21 14.43 1.23
CA ILE A 54 7.12 15.91 1.33
C ILE A 54 8.46 16.48 1.82
N ASP A 55 9.03 15.93 2.89
CA ASP A 55 10.31 16.38 3.42
C ASP A 55 11.44 16.24 2.40
N TYR A 56 11.43 15.17 1.60
CA TYR A 56 12.39 14.97 0.53
C TYR A 56 12.23 16.00 -0.59
N VAL A 57 11.02 16.23 -1.09
CA VAL A 57 10.76 17.25 -2.13
C VAL A 57 11.18 18.64 -1.65
N LEU A 58 10.86 19.00 -0.40
CA LEU A 58 11.26 20.27 0.19
C LEU A 58 12.78 20.43 0.36
N SER A 59 13.52 19.31 0.40
CA SER A 59 14.99 19.34 0.47
C SER A 59 15.66 19.61 -0.88
N LEU A 60 14.91 19.45 -1.98
CA LEU A 60 15.41 19.74 -3.32
C LEU A 60 15.52 21.26 -3.52
N LYS A 61 16.60 21.69 -4.18
CA LYS A 61 16.83 23.10 -4.56
C LYS A 61 16.61 23.31 -6.06
N GLU A 62 15.71 22.52 -6.64
CA GLU A 62 15.40 22.50 -8.05
C GLU A 62 13.95 22.01 -8.25
N SER A 63 13.37 22.38 -9.39
CA SER A 63 12.07 21.85 -9.81
C SER A 63 12.20 20.37 -10.19
N CYS A 64 11.15 19.59 -9.95
CA CYS A 64 11.16 18.15 -10.18
C CYS A 64 9.87 17.65 -10.82
N ILE A 65 9.99 16.54 -11.55
CA ILE A 65 8.85 15.80 -12.09
C ILE A 65 8.74 14.46 -11.34
N ILE A 66 7.57 14.19 -10.79
CA ILE A 66 7.24 13.00 -10.04
C ILE A 66 6.40 12.08 -10.95
N ILE A 67 7.03 11.01 -11.43
CA ILE A 67 6.36 10.03 -12.28
C ILE A 67 5.65 8.99 -11.39
N GLN A 68 4.34 8.82 -11.59
CA GLN A 68 3.52 7.85 -10.85
C GLN A 68 2.93 6.80 -11.79
N GLY A 69 3.12 5.52 -11.45
CA GLY A 69 2.53 4.39 -12.16
C GLY A 69 1.06 4.11 -11.79
N ILE A 70 0.24 5.14 -11.58
CA ILE A 70 -1.19 4.98 -11.27
C ILE A 70 -1.96 4.73 -12.57
N ARG A 71 -2.88 3.77 -12.56
CA ARG A 71 -3.83 3.52 -13.66
C ARG A 71 -5.26 3.86 -13.25
N ALA A 72 -6.05 4.36 -14.19
CA ALA A 72 -7.46 4.67 -14.00
C ALA A 72 -8.28 3.42 -13.60
N GLY A 73 -7.96 2.28 -14.21
CA GLY A 73 -8.58 0.98 -13.91
C GLY A 73 -8.26 0.37 -12.54
N GLU A 74 -7.47 1.02 -11.68
CA GLU A 74 -7.22 0.46 -10.34
C GLU A 74 -8.38 0.67 -9.36
N SER A 75 -9.16 1.75 -9.53
CA SER A 75 -10.38 2.03 -8.77
C SER A 75 -11.09 3.28 -9.31
N THR A 76 -12.37 3.44 -8.95
CA THR A 76 -13.16 4.66 -9.24
C THR A 76 -12.48 5.95 -8.76
N ALA A 77 -11.80 5.90 -7.61
CA ALA A 77 -11.05 7.04 -7.09
C ALA A 77 -9.80 7.38 -7.90
N ARG A 78 -9.16 6.39 -8.55
CA ARG A 78 -8.04 6.62 -9.47
C ARG A 78 -8.53 7.12 -10.82
N ALA A 79 -9.64 6.59 -11.33
CA ALA A 79 -10.24 7.05 -12.59
C ALA A 79 -10.60 8.54 -12.59
N ALA A 80 -10.94 9.11 -11.42
CA ALA A 80 -11.23 10.53 -11.25
C ALA A 80 -9.97 11.43 -11.10
N MET A 81 -8.76 10.86 -11.17
CA MET A 81 -7.51 11.65 -11.12
C MET A 81 -7.16 12.19 -12.50
N GLU A 82 -6.42 13.30 -12.52
CA GLU A 82 -5.85 13.85 -13.75
C GLU A 82 -4.59 13.08 -14.16
N GLU A 83 -4.27 13.01 -15.45
CA GLU A 83 -3.01 12.42 -15.93
C GLU A 83 -1.79 13.22 -15.47
N GLU A 84 -1.96 14.54 -15.40
CA GLU A 84 -0.95 15.49 -14.97
C GLU A 84 -1.52 16.40 -13.90
N CYS A 85 -0.77 16.67 -12.84
CA CYS A 85 -1.19 17.62 -11.81
C CYS A 85 -0.01 18.14 -10.99
N MET A 86 -0.20 19.23 -10.25
CA MET A 86 0.77 19.66 -9.24
C MET A 86 0.80 18.70 -8.04
N TYR A 87 1.99 18.29 -7.59
CA TYR A 87 2.16 17.37 -6.45
C TYR A 87 1.52 17.94 -5.17
N PHE A 88 1.72 19.24 -4.92
CA PHE A 88 1.18 19.95 -3.77
C PHE A 88 -0.23 20.50 -3.98
N LYS A 89 -1.01 20.01 -4.97
CA LYS A 89 -2.38 20.49 -5.28
C LYS A 89 -3.25 20.65 -4.03
N SER A 90 -3.18 19.70 -3.09
CA SER A 90 -3.97 19.69 -1.84
C SER A 90 -3.61 20.77 -0.81
N TYR A 91 -2.48 21.48 -0.98
CA TYR A 91 -2.10 22.62 -0.13
C TYR A 91 -2.74 23.93 -0.58
N PHE A 92 -3.13 24.00 -1.85
CA PHE A 92 -3.73 25.19 -2.46
C PHE A 92 -5.22 25.01 -2.75
N GLN A 93 -5.63 23.78 -3.03
CA GLN A 93 -7.03 23.44 -3.32
C GLN A 93 -7.63 22.65 -2.13
N PRO A 94 -8.70 23.17 -1.51
CA PRO A 94 -9.36 22.46 -0.43
C PRO A 94 -10.04 21.19 -0.95
N ASN A 95 -10.07 20.15 -0.11
CA ASN A 95 -10.82 18.94 -0.39
C ASN A 95 -12.35 19.20 -0.34
N LYS A 96 -13.15 18.17 -0.62
CA LYS A 96 -14.63 18.22 -0.54
C LYS A 96 -15.19 18.73 0.81
N LYS A 97 -14.38 18.73 1.87
CA LYS A 97 -14.74 19.21 3.22
C LYS A 97 -14.17 20.59 3.53
N GLY A 98 -13.66 21.32 2.53
CA GLY A 98 -13.10 22.66 2.71
C GLY A 98 -11.72 22.70 3.38
N ARG A 99 -11.04 21.55 3.56
CA ARG A 99 -9.76 21.46 4.28
C ARG A 99 -8.60 21.30 3.32
N THR A 100 -7.50 22.01 3.57
CA THR A 100 -6.21 21.83 2.90
C THR A 100 -5.27 21.00 3.77
N GLU A 101 -4.20 20.48 3.17
CA GLU A 101 -3.13 19.83 3.91
C GLU A 101 -2.37 20.83 4.80
N ASN A 102 -2.04 20.40 6.02
CA ASN A 102 -1.46 21.27 7.03
C ASN A 102 0.01 20.97 7.33
N TYR A 103 0.52 19.80 6.93
CA TYR A 103 1.87 19.38 7.28
C TYR A 103 2.91 20.26 6.57
N ARG A 104 3.71 21.01 7.35
CA ARG A 104 4.71 21.97 6.85
C ARG A 104 4.16 22.95 5.82
N SER A 105 2.91 23.40 5.98
CA SER A 105 2.21 24.23 5.00
C SER A 105 2.92 25.54 4.63
N LYS A 106 3.66 26.14 5.57
CA LYS A 106 4.45 27.35 5.31
C LYS A 106 5.61 27.04 4.37
N ASP A 107 6.42 26.06 4.74
CA ASP A 107 7.59 25.61 3.98
C ASP A 107 7.20 25.14 2.58
N VAL A 108 6.07 24.45 2.43
CA VAL A 108 5.56 24.03 1.11
C VAL A 108 5.22 25.23 0.23
N LYS A 109 4.54 26.25 0.78
CA LYS A 109 4.20 27.45 0.01
C LYS A 109 5.44 28.26 -0.37
N GLU A 110 6.41 28.35 0.54
CA GLU A 110 7.68 29.01 0.26
C GLU A 110 8.47 28.27 -0.83
N TRP A 111 8.56 26.95 -0.75
CA TRP A 111 9.22 26.13 -1.76
C TRP A 111 8.55 26.25 -3.13
N CYS A 112 7.21 26.17 -3.19
CA CYS A 112 6.43 26.32 -4.42
C CYS A 112 6.49 27.74 -5.03
N SER A 113 7.01 28.74 -4.30
CA SER A 113 7.26 30.07 -4.87
C SER A 113 8.53 30.13 -5.72
N GLN A 114 9.45 29.17 -5.52
CA GLN A 114 10.76 29.13 -6.19
C GLN A 114 10.87 27.94 -7.15
N PHE A 115 10.22 26.82 -6.83
CA PHE A 115 10.36 25.56 -7.55
C PHE A 115 9.00 24.94 -7.88
N ASP A 116 8.98 24.07 -8.88
CA ASP A 116 7.80 23.30 -9.26
C ASP A 116 7.94 21.81 -8.96
N ALA A 117 6.86 21.18 -8.53
CA ALA A 117 6.75 19.74 -8.37
C ALA A 117 5.54 19.23 -9.16
N SER A 118 5.78 18.88 -10.42
CA SER A 118 4.76 18.36 -11.32
C SER A 118 4.65 16.84 -11.20
N VAL A 119 3.44 16.30 -11.32
CA VAL A 119 3.17 14.85 -11.32
C VAL A 119 2.73 14.44 -12.72
N LEU A 120 3.34 13.38 -13.25
CA LEU A 120 2.95 12.74 -14.51
C LEU A 120 2.53 11.29 -14.28
N ARG A 121 1.50 10.83 -14.97
CA ARG A 121 0.99 9.45 -14.94
C ARG A 121 0.98 8.83 -16.35
N PRO A 122 2.13 8.41 -16.89
CA PRO A 122 2.24 8.00 -18.29
C PRO A 122 1.37 6.79 -18.66
N ILE A 123 1.15 5.89 -17.70
CA ILE A 123 0.40 4.65 -17.89
C ILE A 123 -1.05 4.76 -17.42
N PHE A 124 -1.59 5.98 -17.27
CA PHE A 124 -2.90 6.19 -16.64
C PHE A 124 -4.03 5.41 -17.32
N LYS A 125 -4.01 5.35 -18.65
CA LYS A 125 -5.02 4.64 -19.46
C LYS A 125 -4.67 3.18 -19.75
N TRP A 126 -3.55 2.67 -19.26
CA TRP A 126 -3.11 1.31 -19.57
C TRP A 126 -3.92 0.25 -18.82
N SER A 127 -4.16 -0.89 -19.47
CA SER A 127 -4.67 -2.09 -18.81
C SER A 127 -3.59 -2.75 -17.94
N ALA A 128 -3.99 -3.69 -17.08
CA ALA A 128 -3.02 -4.46 -16.30
C ALA A 128 -2.10 -5.28 -17.22
N GLN A 129 -2.66 -5.84 -18.30
CA GLN A 129 -1.93 -6.63 -19.28
C GLN A 129 -0.85 -5.81 -19.99
N GLN A 130 -1.17 -4.59 -20.46
CA GLN A 130 -0.20 -3.71 -21.11
C GLN A 130 1.00 -3.37 -20.22
N VAL A 131 0.78 -3.21 -18.91
CA VAL A 131 1.89 -3.00 -17.96
C VAL A 131 2.75 -4.24 -17.85
N ILE A 132 2.14 -5.42 -17.76
CA ILE A 132 2.86 -6.70 -17.68
C ILE A 132 3.68 -6.93 -18.96
N ASP A 133 3.09 -6.73 -20.13
CA ASP A 133 3.75 -6.90 -21.41
C ASP A 133 4.97 -5.96 -21.51
N CYS A 134 4.80 -4.69 -21.15
CA CYS A 134 5.90 -3.72 -21.10
C CYS A 134 7.05 -4.15 -20.15
N ILE A 135 6.73 -4.71 -18.99
CA ILE A 135 7.74 -5.23 -18.06
C ILE A 135 8.50 -6.39 -18.70
N LEU A 136 7.80 -7.33 -19.32
CA LEU A 136 8.39 -8.52 -19.93
C LEU A 136 9.23 -8.16 -21.18
N ASP A 137 8.74 -7.24 -22.01
CA ASP A 137 9.42 -6.73 -23.21
C ASP A 137 10.71 -5.99 -22.84
N ALA A 138 10.74 -5.34 -21.68
CA ALA A 138 11.96 -4.73 -21.12
C ALA A 138 12.94 -5.75 -20.50
N GLY A 139 12.66 -7.06 -20.60
CA GLY A 139 13.46 -8.13 -19.99
C GLY A 139 13.36 -8.18 -18.46
N GLN A 140 12.41 -7.47 -17.88
CA GLN A 140 12.17 -7.42 -16.44
C GLN A 140 11.17 -8.51 -16.03
N LYS A 141 11.11 -8.78 -14.71
CA LYS A 141 10.13 -9.71 -14.15
C LYS A 141 9.25 -8.99 -13.13
N PRO A 142 7.92 -9.20 -13.14
CA PRO A 142 7.06 -8.76 -12.05
C PRO A 142 7.53 -9.24 -10.67
N ASN A 143 7.09 -8.57 -9.61
CA ASN A 143 7.47 -8.93 -8.24
C ASN A 143 7.17 -10.42 -7.95
N PRO A 144 8.13 -11.19 -7.38
CA PRO A 144 7.97 -12.61 -7.07
C PRO A 144 6.70 -12.96 -6.28
N LEU A 145 6.21 -12.04 -5.44
CA LEU A 145 5.00 -12.27 -4.64
C LEU A 145 3.73 -12.41 -5.50
N TYR A 146 3.67 -11.79 -6.68
CA TYR A 146 2.53 -12.00 -7.60
C TYR A 146 2.43 -13.45 -8.06
N TYR A 147 3.57 -14.12 -8.32
CA TYR A 147 3.60 -15.54 -8.67
C TYR A 147 3.19 -16.46 -7.51
N ARG A 148 3.27 -15.97 -6.27
CA ARG A 148 2.82 -16.71 -5.07
C ARG A 148 1.35 -16.49 -4.73
N GLY A 149 0.59 -15.79 -5.59
CA GLY A 149 -0.84 -15.59 -5.42
C GLY A 149 -1.23 -14.34 -4.61
N PHE A 150 -0.29 -13.46 -4.29
CA PHE A 150 -0.60 -12.17 -3.67
C PHE A 150 -1.16 -11.22 -4.73
N SER A 151 -2.33 -10.64 -4.44
CA SER A 151 -3.03 -9.75 -5.38
C SER A 151 -2.56 -8.29 -5.28
N ARG A 152 -2.05 -7.89 -4.11
CA ARG A 152 -1.53 -6.54 -3.87
C ARG A 152 -0.25 -6.59 -3.05
N VAL A 153 0.85 -6.22 -3.67
CA VAL A 153 2.16 -6.20 -3.01
C VAL A 153 2.47 -4.79 -2.52
N GLY A 154 2.51 -4.61 -1.20
CA GLY A 154 2.81 -3.32 -0.56
C GLY A 154 3.21 -3.51 0.89
N CYS A 155 2.29 -3.22 1.81
CA CYS A 155 2.45 -3.65 3.21
C CYS A 155 2.29 -5.16 3.28
N PHE A 156 3.16 -5.84 4.02
CA PHE A 156 3.13 -7.29 4.19
C PHE A 156 2.88 -7.60 5.67
N PRO A 157 1.77 -8.28 6.03
CA PRO A 157 0.48 -8.07 5.40
C PRO A 157 -0.04 -6.63 5.61
N CYS A 158 -1.02 -6.23 4.81
CA CYS A 158 -1.80 -5.03 5.07
C CYS A 158 -2.92 -5.33 6.08
N ILE A 159 -3.32 -4.35 6.90
CA ILE A 159 -4.55 -4.42 7.72
C ILE A 159 -5.84 -4.71 6.92
N MET A 160 -5.80 -4.53 5.59
CA MET A 160 -6.90 -4.78 4.65
C MET A 160 -6.59 -5.92 3.68
N CYS A 161 -5.62 -6.79 4.01
CA CYS A 161 -5.33 -7.96 3.17
C CYS A 161 -6.50 -8.95 3.16
N ARG A 162 -6.59 -9.76 2.11
CA ARG A 162 -7.65 -10.76 1.96
C ARG A 162 -7.37 -12.00 2.82
N HIS A 163 -8.40 -12.75 3.19
CA HIS A 163 -8.23 -14.02 3.94
C HIS A 163 -7.25 -14.97 3.24
N LYS A 164 -7.36 -15.11 1.91
CA LYS A 164 -6.42 -15.91 1.10
C LYS A 164 -4.96 -15.45 1.22
N GLU A 165 -4.70 -14.15 1.38
CA GLU A 165 -3.33 -13.65 1.57
C GLU A 165 -2.80 -14.02 2.97
N ILE A 166 -3.66 -13.98 3.99
CA ILE A 166 -3.31 -14.48 5.34
C ILE A 166 -3.08 -15.98 5.33
N GLU A 167 -3.87 -16.75 4.59
CA GLU A 167 -3.68 -18.19 4.43
C GLU A 167 -2.31 -18.50 3.81
N LEU A 168 -1.97 -17.80 2.73
CA LEU A 168 -0.68 -17.93 2.06
C LEU A 168 0.48 -17.55 2.98
N ILE A 169 0.33 -16.52 3.81
CA ILE A 169 1.33 -16.14 4.81
C ILE A 169 1.44 -17.23 5.87
N ALA A 170 0.32 -17.75 6.39
CA ALA A 170 0.32 -18.82 7.39
C ALA A 170 1.01 -20.10 6.90
N LYS A 171 0.83 -20.44 5.61
CA LYS A 171 1.46 -21.62 4.98
C LYS A 171 2.95 -21.41 4.69
N ASN A 172 3.35 -20.23 4.21
CA ASN A 172 4.69 -20.00 3.64
C ASN A 172 5.64 -19.20 4.53
N ASP A 173 5.13 -18.47 5.52
CA ASP A 173 5.92 -17.55 6.36
C ASP A 173 5.43 -17.54 7.83
N PRO A 174 5.75 -18.60 8.61
CA PRO A 174 5.39 -18.68 10.02
C PRO A 174 6.02 -17.59 10.89
N GLU A 175 7.20 -17.10 10.50
CA GLU A 175 7.90 -16.01 11.20
C GLU A 175 7.06 -14.73 11.16
N MET A 176 6.48 -14.44 10.00
CA MET A 176 5.61 -13.27 9.84
C MET A 176 4.34 -13.37 10.68
N CYS A 177 3.75 -14.56 10.81
CA CYS A 177 2.64 -14.79 11.73
C CYS A 177 3.02 -14.47 13.19
N GLN A 178 4.18 -14.95 13.64
CA GLN A 178 4.69 -14.64 14.99
C GLN A 178 4.90 -13.14 15.19
N ARG A 179 5.41 -12.47 14.16
CA ARG A 179 5.64 -11.03 14.19
C ARG A 179 4.33 -10.22 14.32
N LEU A 180 3.25 -10.68 13.70
CA LEU A 180 1.92 -10.08 13.84
C LEU A 180 1.35 -10.28 15.25
N ILE A 181 1.45 -11.49 15.79
CA ILE A 181 1.02 -11.81 17.16
C ILE A 181 1.78 -10.92 18.16
N GLN A 182 3.09 -10.78 17.98
CA GLN A 182 3.90 -9.90 18.83
C GLN A 182 3.53 -8.42 18.66
N ALA A 183 3.19 -7.99 17.44
CA ALA A 183 2.73 -6.63 17.21
C ALA A 183 1.42 -6.34 17.96
N GLU A 184 0.46 -7.26 17.96
CA GLU A 184 -0.78 -7.12 18.76
C GLU A 184 -0.50 -7.05 20.25
N LYS A 185 0.40 -7.90 20.77
CA LYS A 185 0.84 -7.86 22.18
C LYS A 185 1.48 -6.52 22.55
N ASN A 186 2.31 -5.97 21.67
CA ASN A 186 3.00 -4.70 21.91
C ASN A 186 2.03 -3.50 21.88
N VAL A 187 1.03 -3.52 21.00
CA VAL A 187 0.06 -2.43 20.84
C VAL A 187 -1.11 -2.54 21.82
N GLY A 188 -1.44 -3.77 22.26
CA GLY A 188 -2.57 -4.06 23.16
C GLY A 188 -3.93 -4.05 22.47
N HIS A 189 -3.97 -4.09 21.13
CA HIS A 189 -5.19 -4.04 20.33
C HIS A 189 -5.10 -5.01 19.14
N SER A 190 -6.26 -5.41 18.62
CA SER A 190 -6.33 -6.24 17.40
C SER A 190 -5.79 -5.49 16.18
N PHE A 191 -5.03 -6.22 15.35
CA PHE A 191 -4.48 -5.76 14.08
C PHE A 191 -5.56 -5.62 12.99
N PHE A 192 -6.56 -6.50 13.01
CA PHE A 192 -7.61 -6.60 12.02
C PHE A 192 -8.89 -5.84 12.44
N PRO A 193 -9.73 -5.41 11.48
CA PRO A 193 -10.97 -4.73 11.81
C PRO A 193 -12.00 -5.68 12.50
N PRO A 194 -12.96 -5.15 13.28
CA PRO A 194 -13.98 -5.93 14.00
C PRO A 194 -14.79 -6.93 13.16
N SER A 195 -14.96 -6.64 11.87
CA SER A 195 -15.72 -7.45 10.92
C SER A 195 -14.84 -8.26 9.97
N TYR A 196 -13.57 -8.50 10.34
CA TYR A 196 -12.65 -9.23 9.48
C TYR A 196 -13.01 -10.72 9.39
N ILE A 197 -13.42 -11.33 10.51
CA ILE A 197 -14.00 -12.68 10.56
C ILE A 197 -15.35 -12.60 11.29
N PRO A 198 -16.25 -13.59 11.15
CA PRO A 198 -17.54 -13.57 11.85
C PRO A 198 -17.36 -13.52 13.37
N GLN A 199 -18.15 -12.69 14.06
CA GLN A 199 -18.02 -12.42 15.52
C GLN A 199 -18.05 -13.67 16.40
N ARG A 200 -18.70 -14.75 15.94
CA ARG A 200 -18.75 -16.05 16.64
C ARG A 200 -17.38 -16.72 16.81
N PHE A 201 -16.41 -16.36 15.97
CA PHE A 201 -15.03 -16.86 16.03
C PHE A 201 -14.10 -15.94 16.85
N CYS A 202 -14.59 -14.78 17.33
CA CYS A 202 -13.84 -13.89 18.20
C CYS A 202 -14.14 -14.25 19.68
N LYS A 203 -13.12 -14.54 20.50
CA LYS A 203 -13.29 -14.85 21.93
C LYS A 203 -14.00 -13.73 22.70
N ASN A 204 -13.73 -12.49 22.32
CA ASN A 204 -14.35 -11.29 22.90
C ASN A 204 -15.68 -10.87 22.22
N LYS A 205 -16.13 -11.61 21.18
CA LYS A 205 -17.29 -11.30 20.33
C LYS A 205 -17.28 -9.91 19.66
N GLN A 206 -16.12 -9.24 19.61
CA GLN A 206 -16.00 -7.88 19.08
C GLN A 206 -14.84 -7.71 18.09
N TYR A 207 -13.62 -8.09 18.47
CA TYR A 207 -12.41 -7.84 17.69
C TYR A 207 -11.62 -9.14 17.48
N PRO A 208 -11.27 -9.48 16.23
CA PRO A 208 -10.51 -10.69 15.95
C PRO A 208 -9.01 -10.48 16.12
N TYR A 209 -8.39 -11.23 17.03
CA TYR A 209 -6.94 -11.25 17.16
C TYR A 209 -6.30 -12.13 16.08
N VAL A 210 -5.02 -11.89 15.78
CA VAL A 210 -4.28 -12.59 14.72
C VAL A 210 -4.37 -14.10 14.86
N GLU A 211 -4.26 -14.64 16.08
CA GLU A 211 -4.37 -16.08 16.33
C GLU A 211 -5.74 -16.64 15.89
N GLU A 212 -6.83 -15.94 16.21
CA GLU A 212 -8.20 -16.34 15.86
C GLU A 212 -8.42 -16.25 14.34
N VAL A 213 -7.83 -15.25 13.69
CA VAL A 213 -7.87 -15.12 12.24
C VAL A 213 -7.10 -16.25 11.56
N LEU A 214 -5.92 -16.61 12.07
CA LEU A 214 -5.12 -17.70 11.51
C LEU A 214 -5.84 -19.05 11.63
N GLU A 215 -6.51 -19.30 12.75
CA GLU A 215 -7.35 -20.48 12.97
C GLU A 215 -8.55 -20.50 12.00
N TYR A 216 -9.30 -19.39 11.93
CA TYR A 216 -10.44 -19.27 11.02
C TYR A 216 -10.07 -19.53 9.57
N VAL A 217 -9.00 -18.90 9.08
CA VAL A 217 -8.53 -19.02 7.70
C VAL A 217 -8.04 -20.44 7.40
N LYS A 218 -7.44 -21.14 8.38
CA LYS A 218 -7.02 -22.54 8.17
C LYS A 218 -8.22 -23.49 7.98
N GLU A 219 -9.34 -23.22 8.65
CA GLU A 219 -10.52 -24.10 8.64
C GLU A 219 -11.56 -23.74 7.57
N HIS A 220 -11.65 -22.48 7.17
CA HIS A 220 -12.77 -21.95 6.38
C HIS A 220 -12.39 -21.39 5.01
N THR A 221 -11.14 -21.53 4.58
CA THR A 221 -10.76 -21.18 3.20
C THR A 221 -10.89 -22.44 2.34
N PRO A 222 -11.87 -22.54 1.43
CA PRO A 222 -11.98 -23.70 0.56
C PRO A 222 -10.73 -23.79 -0.31
N ASP A 223 -10.09 -24.95 -0.30
CA ASP A 223 -9.18 -25.33 -1.36
C ASP A 223 -9.99 -25.45 -2.66
N MET A 224 -9.36 -25.09 -3.78
CA MET A 224 -9.83 -25.23 -5.17
C MET A 224 -10.89 -24.23 -5.70
N PHE A 225 -10.40 -23.30 -6.54
CA PHE A 225 -11.12 -22.67 -7.65
C PHE A 225 -12.47 -22.01 -7.33
N GLU A 226 -12.44 -20.78 -6.80
CA GLU A 226 -13.17 -19.60 -7.31
C GLU A 226 -13.22 -18.50 -6.23
N PRO A 227 -12.89 -17.23 -6.54
CA PRO A 227 -13.20 -16.14 -5.64
C PRO A 227 -14.72 -15.86 -5.68
N GLU A 228 -15.38 -15.98 -4.51
CA GLU A 228 -16.72 -15.40 -4.30
C GLU A 228 -16.65 -13.89 -4.57
N GLY A 229 -17.15 -13.48 -5.74
CA GLY A 229 -17.05 -12.11 -6.24
C GLY A 229 -16.56 -11.97 -7.68
N GLY A 230 -16.19 -13.07 -8.33
CA GLY A 230 -15.80 -13.09 -9.74
C GLY A 230 -14.36 -12.60 -9.97
N TYR A 231 -13.76 -13.12 -11.05
CA TYR A 231 -12.46 -12.66 -11.52
C TYR A 231 -12.64 -11.27 -12.15
N ALA A 232 -12.41 -10.21 -11.38
CA ALA A 232 -12.38 -8.85 -11.93
C ALA A 232 -11.22 -8.62 -12.93
N CYS A 233 -10.27 -9.57 -13.05
CA CYS A 233 -9.18 -9.47 -14.01
C CYS A 233 -8.61 -10.86 -14.33
N MET A 234 -8.65 -11.22 -15.61
CA MET A 234 -8.06 -12.43 -16.23
C MET A 234 -6.61 -12.19 -16.70
N SER A 235 -5.86 -11.27 -16.08
CA SER A 235 -4.40 -11.26 -16.31
C SER A 235 -3.78 -12.51 -15.67
N MET A 236 -2.73 -13.05 -16.29
CA MET A 236 -1.93 -14.19 -15.77
C MET A 236 -1.52 -14.03 -14.30
N PHE A 237 -1.51 -12.80 -13.80
CA PHE A 237 -1.31 -12.44 -12.41
C PHE A 237 -2.66 -12.13 -11.75
N HIS A 238 -3.26 -13.17 -11.17
CA HIS A 238 -4.53 -13.17 -10.44
C HIS A 238 -4.85 -11.85 -9.71
N GLY A 239 -5.90 -11.15 -10.16
CA GLY A 239 -6.48 -10.04 -9.40
C GLY A 239 -5.70 -8.72 -9.41
N LEU A 240 -4.82 -8.49 -10.40
CA LEU A 240 -4.35 -7.15 -10.72
C LEU A 240 -5.54 -6.31 -11.20
N CYS A 241 -6.14 -5.56 -10.28
CA CYS A 241 -7.35 -4.74 -10.47
C CYS A 241 -7.50 -4.16 -11.89
N GLU A 242 -8.62 -4.51 -12.52
CA GLU A 242 -9.38 -3.67 -13.43
C GLU A 242 -10.67 -3.22 -12.73
#